data_AF-A0A2U1E6A4-F1
#
_entry.id   AF-A0A2U1E6A4-F1
#
_cell.length_a   1.000
_cell.length_b   1.000
_cell.length_c   1.000
_cell.angle_alpha   90.00
_cell.angle_beta   90.00
_cell.angle_gamma   90.00
#
_symmetry.space_group_name_H-M   'P 1'
#
loop_
_entity.id
_entity.type
_entity.pdbx_description
1 polymer ?
#
loop_
_entity_poly.entity_id
_entity_poly.type
_entity_poly.pdbx_seq_one_letter_code
_entity_poly.pdbx_strand_id
1 'polypeptide(L)'
;MIAPLLARLVEQFLVRRVRNRFGLLETLRLHAVERLETTGERSRWASRHARDTAYRLERHVAVLWTAEEPAPVRALTELLDDLHAAWSHTCRHDRPLAVRVAADVHDFAYGRQRLDLLRWGLVVADWEREPDAGVSDAAPADLARALATAATAAWSAGRRDEAATLAARAIERAGGPSRPAAMQGRRVDAHLAMFSGRTAEAAASYRALAASSHAAGDDLRAIVFELSAAQAMGYDGRTDEALARPAPGRRPAARSLLAAGVMSPSVSRWKLPRRWSLGSPSAAGWT
;
A
#
# COMPACT_ATOMS: atom_id res chain seq x y z
N MET A 1 40.51 13.97 39.28
CA MET A 1 39.85 12.71 39.70
C MET A 1 38.37 12.58 39.31
N ILE A 2 37.69 13.62 38.83
CA ILE A 2 36.25 13.55 38.46
C ILE A 2 36.04 12.95 37.06
N ALA A 3 36.93 13.23 36.09
CA ALA A 3 36.79 12.75 34.71
C ALA A 3 36.79 11.21 34.54
N PRO A 4 37.65 10.43 35.23
CA PRO A 4 37.61 8.96 35.15
C PRO A 4 36.35 8.35 35.79
N LEU A 5 35.78 9.05 36.77
CA LEU A 5 34.57 8.66 37.48
C LEU A 5 33.32 8.93 36.64
N LEU A 6 33.27 10.06 35.94
CA LEU A 6 32.26 10.36 34.93
C LEU A 6 32.34 9.41 33.73
N ALA A 7 33.54 9.08 33.25
CA ALA A 7 33.72 8.10 32.17
C ALA A 7 33.21 6.69 32.58
N ARG A 8 33.49 6.24 33.81
CA ARG A 8 32.95 4.97 34.34
C ARG A 8 31.45 5.00 34.56
N LEU A 9 30.89 6.12 35.03
CA LEU A 9 29.43 6.30 35.17
C LEU A 9 28.74 6.27 33.80
N VAL A 10 29.34 6.92 32.81
CA VAL A 10 28.92 6.88 31.41
C VAL A 10 28.93 5.44 30.90
N GLU A 11 30.03 4.71 31.05
CA GLU A 11 30.13 3.30 30.63
C GLU A 11 29.16 2.36 31.39
N GLN A 12 28.92 2.59 32.68
CA GLN A 12 28.05 1.73 33.50
C GLN A 12 26.56 2.02 33.37
N PHE A 13 26.15 3.26 33.09
CA PHE A 13 24.75 3.66 32.99
C PHE A 13 24.24 3.83 31.55
N LEU A 14 25.09 4.10 30.54
CA LEU A 14 24.60 4.37 29.17
C LEU A 14 24.12 3.14 28.40
N VAL A 15 24.58 1.93 28.75
CA VAL A 15 24.33 0.75 27.89
C VAL A 15 24.02 -0.51 28.68
N ARG A 16 23.36 -0.41 29.84
CA ARG A 16 22.78 -1.61 30.47
C ARG A 16 21.46 -1.97 29.80
N ARG A 17 21.50 -3.04 29.01
CA ARG A 17 20.33 -3.69 28.40
C ARG A 17 19.52 -4.36 29.52
N VAL A 18 18.50 -3.68 30.03
CA VAL A 18 17.53 -4.29 30.96
C VAL A 18 16.40 -4.85 30.11
N ARG A 19 16.23 -6.18 30.11
CA ARG A 19 15.13 -6.86 29.36
C ARG A 19 15.00 -6.40 27.90
N ASN A 20 16.11 -6.29 27.18
CA ASN A 20 16.20 -5.84 25.78
C ASN A 20 16.00 -4.34 25.51
N ARG A 21 16.03 -3.46 26.51
CA ARG A 21 15.97 -2.00 26.32
C ARG A 21 17.16 -1.30 26.97
N PHE A 22 17.66 -0.24 26.33
CA PHE A 22 18.70 0.62 26.90
C PHE A 22 18.06 1.53 27.95
N GLY A 23 18.28 1.23 29.23
CA GLY A 23 17.58 1.91 30.33
C GLY A 23 17.71 3.43 30.30
N LEU A 24 18.88 3.97 29.91
CA LEU A 24 19.08 5.40 29.82
C LEU A 24 18.27 6.06 28.69
N LEU A 25 18.14 5.43 27.52
CA LEU A 25 17.33 5.99 26.43
C LEU A 25 15.86 6.08 26.84
N GLU A 26 15.36 5.09 27.58
CA GLU A 26 14.01 5.14 28.13
C GLU A 26 13.85 6.23 29.19
N THR A 27 14.83 6.41 30.09
CA THR A 27 14.84 7.51 31.06
C THR A 27 14.86 8.87 30.36
N LEU A 28 15.70 9.05 29.33
CA LEU A 28 15.75 10.28 28.55
C LEU A 28 14.43 10.53 27.80
N ARG A 29 13.81 9.48 27.26
CA ARG A 29 12.50 9.56 26.61
C ARG A 29 11.41 10.01 27.59
N LEU A 30 11.34 9.38 28.77
CA LEU A 30 10.38 9.74 29.82
C LEU A 30 10.59 11.17 30.29
N HIS A 31 11.84 11.55 30.57
CA HIS A 31 12.18 12.91 31.00
C HIS A 31 11.85 13.95 29.91
N ALA A 32 12.12 13.66 28.64
CA ALA A 32 11.75 14.54 27.53
C ALA A 32 10.23 14.71 27.43
N VAL A 33 9.45 13.64 27.57
CA VAL A 33 7.98 13.71 27.59
C VAL A 33 7.48 14.58 28.75
N GLU A 34 7.97 14.33 29.96
CA GLU A 34 7.61 15.11 31.16
C GLU A 34 7.96 16.60 31.00
N ARG A 35 9.15 16.90 30.44
CA ARG A 35 9.56 18.26 30.10
C ARG A 35 8.60 18.93 29.13
N LEU A 36 8.23 18.25 28.05
CA LEU A 36 7.30 18.76 27.03
C LEU A 36 5.88 18.96 27.56
N GLU A 37 5.44 18.15 28.52
CA GLU A 37 4.17 18.32 29.22
C GLU A 37 4.21 19.54 30.14
N THR A 38 5.27 19.64 30.95
CA THR A 38 5.46 20.75 31.90
C THR A 38 5.53 22.11 31.20
N THR A 39 6.12 22.17 30.00
CA THR A 39 6.17 23.40 29.20
C THR A 39 4.95 23.61 28.30
N GLY A 40 4.00 22.68 28.27
CA GLY A 40 2.83 22.74 27.38
C GLY A 40 3.16 22.59 25.89
N GLU A 41 4.38 22.18 25.54
CA GLU A 41 4.85 22.10 24.15
C GLU A 41 4.55 20.75 23.47
N ARG A 42 4.06 19.75 24.21
CA ARG A 42 3.81 18.39 23.70
C ARG A 42 3.00 18.38 22.40
N SER A 43 1.90 19.14 22.33
CA SER A 43 1.04 19.19 21.14
C SER A 43 1.73 19.83 19.92
N ARG A 44 2.54 20.87 20.15
CA ARG A 44 3.31 21.55 19.11
C ARG A 44 4.33 20.59 18.48
N TRP A 45 5.07 19.86 19.30
CA TRP A 45 6.07 18.90 18.82
C TRP A 45 5.45 17.67 18.17
N ALA A 46 4.33 17.16 18.70
CA ALA A 46 3.59 16.08 18.06
C ALA A 46 3.05 16.48 16.67
N SER A 47 2.52 17.70 16.54
CA SER A 47 2.08 18.26 15.25
C SER A 47 3.24 18.42 14.26
N ARG A 48 4.41 18.89 14.74
CA ARG A 48 5.62 18.99 13.91
C ARG A 48 6.11 17.62 13.46
N HIS A 49 6.16 16.64 14.37
CA HIS A 49 6.54 15.27 14.06
C HIS A 49 5.60 14.65 13.02
N ALA A 50 4.28 14.79 13.21
CA ALA A 50 3.32 14.25 12.26
C ALA A 50 3.49 14.82 10.83
N ARG A 51 3.78 16.12 10.70
CA ARG A 51 4.07 16.77 9.41
C ARG A 51 5.38 16.29 8.79
N ASP A 52 6.44 16.15 9.58
CA ASP A 52 7.73 15.61 9.10
C ASP A 52 7.58 14.17 8.62
N THR A 53 6.90 13.32 9.40
CA THR A 53 6.63 11.93 9.05
C THR A 53 5.78 11.83 7.78
N ALA A 54 4.72 12.64 7.64
CA ALA A 54 3.91 12.68 6.42
C ALA A 54 4.73 13.12 5.19
N TYR A 55 5.59 14.13 5.34
CA TYR A 55 6.49 14.58 4.28
C TYR A 55 7.51 13.49 3.87
N ARG A 56 8.09 12.77 4.83
CA ARG A 56 8.98 11.63 4.56
C ARG A 56 8.25 10.50 3.84
N LEU A 57 7.02 10.18 4.28
CA LEU A 57 6.16 9.20 3.62
C LEU A 57 5.98 9.57 2.15
N GLU A 58 5.48 10.78 1.86
CA GLU A 58 5.27 11.31 0.51
C GLU A 58 6.52 11.14 -0.37
N ARG A 59 7.68 11.56 0.13
CA ARG A 59 8.95 11.48 -0.62
C ARG A 59 9.35 10.04 -0.94
N HIS A 60 9.17 9.12 -0.01
CA HIS A 60 9.52 7.72 -0.23
C HIS A 60 8.53 7.02 -1.15
N VAL A 61 7.22 7.32 -1.04
CA VAL A 61 6.21 6.68 -1.90
C VAL A 61 6.32 7.09 -3.36
N ALA A 62 6.80 8.31 -3.64
CA ALA A 62 7.07 8.78 -5.00
C ALA A 62 8.15 7.96 -5.75
N VAL A 63 8.99 7.22 -5.02
CA VAL A 63 10.08 6.40 -5.58
C VAL A 63 9.74 4.90 -5.53
N LEU A 64 8.59 4.52 -4.97
CA LEU A 64 8.09 3.15 -5.09
C LEU A 64 7.78 2.83 -6.55
N TRP A 65 7.86 1.55 -6.90
CA TRP A 65 7.69 1.07 -8.28
C TRP A 65 8.77 1.55 -9.25
N THR A 66 9.96 1.90 -8.75
CA THR A 66 11.13 2.22 -9.54
C THR A 66 12.26 1.21 -9.28
N ALA A 67 13.35 1.29 -10.04
CA ALA A 67 14.55 0.49 -9.76
C ALA A 67 15.18 0.80 -8.39
N GLU A 68 14.88 1.96 -7.81
CA GLU A 68 15.41 2.42 -6.52
C GLU A 68 14.55 1.97 -5.33
N GLU A 69 13.40 1.31 -5.56
CA GLU A 69 12.42 0.88 -4.54
C GLU A 69 13.03 0.23 -3.27
N PRO A 70 14.11 -0.60 -3.33
CA PRO A 70 14.62 -1.24 -2.13
C PRO A 70 15.04 -0.27 -1.01
N ALA A 71 15.52 0.93 -1.33
CA ALA A 71 15.93 1.91 -0.33
C ALA A 71 14.72 2.61 0.33
N PRO A 72 13.74 3.18 -0.40
CA PRO A 72 12.48 3.67 0.17
C PRO A 72 11.72 2.62 0.99
N VAL A 73 11.68 1.35 0.57
CA VAL A 73 11.00 0.30 1.34
C VAL A 73 11.66 0.08 2.70
N ARG A 74 13.00 0.07 2.78
CA ARG A 74 13.70 -0.01 4.07
C ARG A 74 13.41 1.21 4.94
N ALA A 75 13.52 2.40 4.38
CA ALA A 75 13.25 3.65 5.10
C ALA A 75 11.81 3.72 5.64
N LEU A 76 10.80 3.32 4.84
CA LEU A 76 9.41 3.26 5.27
C LEU A 76 9.16 2.18 6.33
N THR A 77 9.89 1.07 6.26
CA THR A 77 9.82 0.01 7.29
C THR A 77 10.38 0.52 8.62
N GLU A 78 11.47 1.27 8.60
CA GLU A 78 12.05 1.90 9.79
C GLU A 78 11.14 3.03 10.34
N LEU A 79 10.37 3.71 9.48
CA LEU A 79 9.43 4.77 9.84
C LEU A 79 8.09 4.27 10.40
N LEU A 80 7.87 2.95 10.54
CA LEU A 80 6.54 2.42 10.89
C LEU A 80 5.98 2.93 12.23
N ASP A 81 6.81 2.94 13.28
CA ASP A 81 6.36 3.40 14.60
C ASP A 81 6.02 4.90 14.57
N ASP A 82 6.82 5.69 13.86
CA ASP A 82 6.59 7.12 13.64
C ASP A 82 5.31 7.35 12.82
N LEU A 83 5.04 6.51 11.81
CA LEU A 83 3.82 6.55 11.02
C LEU A 83 2.58 6.30 11.87
N HIS A 84 2.59 5.30 12.75
CA HIS A 84 1.47 5.05 13.67
C HIS A 84 1.29 6.18 14.70
N ALA A 85 2.39 6.76 15.20
CA ALA A 85 2.35 7.89 16.12
C ALA A 85 1.77 9.14 15.44
N ALA A 86 2.26 9.46 14.23
CA ALA A 86 1.76 10.55 13.40
C ALA A 86 0.28 10.38 13.08
N TRP A 87 -0.13 9.20 12.60
CA TRP A 87 -1.54 8.86 12.31
C TRP A 87 -2.44 9.05 13.54
N SER A 88 -2.02 8.53 14.70
CA SER A 88 -2.78 8.65 15.94
C SER A 88 -2.97 10.09 16.39
N HIS A 89 -1.96 10.95 16.18
CA HIS A 89 -2.02 12.38 16.49
C HIS A 89 -2.94 13.11 15.50
N THR A 90 -2.76 12.90 14.21
CA THR A 90 -3.52 13.61 13.16
C THR A 90 -5.01 13.25 13.19
N CYS A 91 -5.37 12.00 13.48
CA CYS A 91 -6.78 11.61 13.65
C CYS A 91 -7.53 12.48 14.69
N ARG A 92 -6.83 12.93 15.74
CA ARG A 92 -7.43 13.72 16.83
C ARG A 92 -7.33 15.23 16.61
N HIS A 93 -6.32 15.69 15.87
CA HIS A 93 -5.93 17.10 15.88
C HIS A 93 -5.79 17.74 14.50
N ASP A 94 -5.69 16.96 13.42
CA ASP A 94 -5.45 17.44 12.06
C ASP A 94 -5.96 16.42 11.04
N ARG A 95 -7.29 16.39 10.84
CA ARG A 95 -7.94 15.42 9.95
C ARG A 95 -7.54 15.58 8.49
N PRO A 96 -7.37 16.79 7.92
CA PRO A 96 -6.83 16.93 6.57
C PRO A 96 -5.47 16.25 6.40
N LEU A 97 -4.55 16.39 7.36
CA LEU A 97 -3.28 15.69 7.32
C LEU A 97 -3.43 14.18 7.47
N ALA A 98 -4.36 13.70 8.31
CA ALA A 98 -4.67 12.28 8.43
C ALA A 98 -5.15 11.69 7.09
N VAL A 99 -6.08 12.37 6.40
CA VAL A 99 -6.58 11.96 5.08
C VAL A 99 -5.42 11.80 4.09
N ARG A 100 -4.50 12.78 4.05
CA ARG A 100 -3.31 12.71 3.21
C ARG A 100 -2.40 11.53 3.57
N VAL A 101 -2.14 11.30 4.85
CA VAL A 101 -1.34 10.15 5.31
C VAL A 101 -1.97 8.81 4.90
N ALA A 102 -3.29 8.65 5.04
CA ALA A 102 -4.01 7.45 4.60
C ALA A 102 -4.01 7.26 3.08
N ALA A 103 -4.02 8.36 2.32
CA ALA A 103 -3.88 8.33 0.87
C ALA A 103 -2.46 7.91 0.44
N ASP A 104 -1.43 8.51 1.03
CA ASP A 104 -0.04 8.31 0.62
C ASP A 104 0.49 6.93 1.04
N VAL A 105 0.03 6.35 2.15
CA VAL A 105 0.51 5.03 2.63
C VAL A 105 0.12 3.87 1.72
N HIS A 106 -0.84 4.06 0.81
CA HIS A 106 -1.48 3.01 0.03
C HIS A 106 -0.50 2.06 -0.68
N ASP A 107 0.43 2.59 -1.48
CA ASP A 107 1.27 1.75 -2.35
C ASP A 107 2.25 0.89 -1.53
N PHE A 108 2.81 1.47 -0.46
CA PHE A 108 3.63 0.73 0.50
C PHE A 108 2.80 -0.34 1.21
N ALA A 109 1.62 0.04 1.73
CA ALA A 109 0.77 -0.87 2.50
C ALA A 109 0.25 -2.03 1.64
N TYR A 110 -0.22 -1.76 0.42
CA TYR A 110 -0.65 -2.79 -0.52
C TYR A 110 0.52 -3.69 -0.95
N GLY A 111 1.64 -3.10 -1.36
CA GLY A 111 2.80 -3.86 -1.81
C GLY A 111 3.40 -4.77 -0.74
N ARG A 112 3.23 -4.45 0.55
CA ARG A 112 3.71 -5.25 1.68
C ARG A 112 2.60 -5.99 2.44
N GLN A 113 1.37 -5.98 1.93
CA GLN A 113 0.20 -6.63 2.54
C GLN A 113 -0.05 -6.21 4.00
N ARG A 114 0.17 -4.92 4.30
CA ARG A 114 -0.02 -4.29 5.61
C ARG A 114 -1.45 -3.82 5.79
N LEU A 115 -2.33 -4.76 6.13
CA LEU A 115 -3.75 -4.47 6.34
C LEU A 115 -3.99 -3.46 7.47
N ASP A 116 -3.11 -3.42 8.48
CA ASP A 116 -3.15 -2.44 9.56
C ASP A 116 -3.05 -0.98 9.05
N LEU A 117 -2.21 -0.74 8.03
CA LEU A 117 -2.08 0.58 7.39
C LEU A 117 -3.22 0.84 6.40
N LEU A 118 -3.64 -0.17 5.62
CA LEU A 118 -4.77 -0.01 4.70
C LEU A 118 -6.07 0.35 5.44
N ARG A 119 -6.27 -0.16 6.65
CA ARG A 119 -7.44 0.14 7.50
C ARG A 119 -7.55 1.62 7.88
N TRP A 120 -6.50 2.42 7.75
CA TRP A 120 -6.60 3.87 7.94
C TRP A 120 -7.58 4.52 6.96
N GLY A 121 -7.67 4.00 5.72
CA GLY A 121 -8.67 4.45 4.77
C GLY A 121 -10.11 4.23 5.24
N LEU A 122 -10.39 3.15 5.99
CA LEU A 122 -11.73 2.89 6.53
C LEU A 122 -12.11 3.94 7.58
N VAL A 123 -11.18 4.34 8.44
CA VAL A 123 -11.39 5.42 9.41
C VAL A 123 -11.74 6.73 8.70
N VAL A 124 -11.04 7.06 7.61
CA VAL A 124 -11.36 8.24 6.79
C VAL A 124 -12.74 8.10 6.13
N ALA A 125 -13.08 6.92 5.62
CA ALA A 125 -14.36 6.67 4.97
C ALA A 125 -15.55 6.81 5.92
N ASP A 126 -15.34 6.53 7.21
CA ASP A 126 -16.33 6.73 8.28
C ASP A 126 -16.51 8.22 8.58
N TRP A 127 -15.43 9.00 8.67
CA TRP A 127 -15.51 10.45 8.87
C TRP A 127 -16.28 11.18 7.75
N GLU A 128 -16.18 10.74 6.50
CA GLU A 128 -16.93 11.39 5.40
C GLU A 128 -18.46 11.29 5.60
N ARG A 129 -18.94 10.31 6.38
CA ARG A 129 -20.38 10.18 6.70
C ARG A 129 -20.83 11.13 7.81
N GLU A 130 -19.90 11.76 8.52
CA GLU A 130 -20.14 12.69 9.61
C GLU A 130 -20.01 14.15 9.09
N PRO A 131 -21.09 14.95 9.02
CA PRO A 131 -21.05 16.30 8.44
C PRO A 131 -20.04 17.23 9.13
N ASP A 132 -19.90 17.12 10.45
CA ASP A 132 -19.04 17.98 11.26
C ASP A 132 -17.63 17.44 11.43
N ALA A 133 -17.25 16.43 10.64
CA ALA A 133 -15.99 15.76 10.82
C ALA A 133 -14.76 16.53 10.30
N GLY A 134 -14.90 17.72 9.72
CA GLY A 134 -13.76 18.52 9.25
C GLY A 134 -12.93 17.86 8.13
N VAL A 135 -13.48 16.85 7.46
CA VAL A 135 -12.87 16.22 6.26
C VAL A 135 -13.06 17.07 5.01
N SER A 136 -14.02 18.00 5.04
CA SER A 136 -14.28 18.98 3.97
C SER A 136 -13.06 19.81 3.59
N ASP A 137 -12.15 20.01 4.53
CA ASP A 137 -10.95 20.84 4.35
C ASP A 137 -9.79 20.06 3.73
N ALA A 138 -9.91 18.75 3.59
CA ALA A 138 -8.93 17.92 2.90
C ALA A 138 -8.99 18.15 1.38
N ALA A 139 -7.85 18.05 0.69
CA ALA A 139 -7.83 18.13 -0.76
C ALA A 139 -8.71 17.01 -1.37
N PRO A 140 -9.59 17.30 -2.35
CA PRO A 140 -10.48 16.29 -2.93
C PRO A 140 -9.75 15.05 -3.47
N ALA A 141 -8.56 15.26 -4.04
CA ALA A 141 -7.70 14.17 -4.54
C ALA A 141 -7.17 13.27 -3.41
N ASP A 142 -6.85 13.82 -2.23
CA ASP A 142 -6.37 13.05 -1.10
C ASP A 142 -7.51 12.21 -0.51
N LEU A 143 -8.71 12.80 -0.40
CA LEU A 143 -9.89 12.08 0.05
C LEU A 143 -10.26 10.93 -0.90
N ALA A 144 -10.25 11.17 -2.21
CA ALA A 144 -10.46 10.11 -3.21
C ALA A 144 -9.45 8.96 -3.06
N ARG A 145 -8.16 9.28 -2.90
CA ARG A 145 -7.11 8.26 -2.70
C ARG A 145 -7.26 7.52 -1.37
N ALA A 146 -7.61 8.21 -0.28
CA ALA A 146 -7.86 7.57 1.02
C ALA A 146 -9.09 6.64 0.98
N LEU A 147 -10.15 7.00 0.26
CA LEU A 147 -11.30 6.13 0.00
C LEU A 147 -10.90 4.89 -0.82
N ALA A 148 -10.01 5.04 -1.79
CA ALA A 148 -9.47 3.90 -2.51
C ALA A 148 -8.59 2.98 -1.63
N THR A 149 -7.86 3.55 -0.66
CA THR A 149 -7.18 2.79 0.40
C THR A 149 -8.18 1.99 1.22
N ALA A 150 -9.32 2.61 1.58
CA ALA A 150 -10.42 1.96 2.28
C ALA A 150 -11.01 0.79 1.47
N ALA A 151 -11.26 1.02 0.18
CA ALA A 151 -11.76 0.01 -0.75
C ALA A 151 -10.81 -1.18 -0.85
N THR A 152 -9.50 -0.91 -0.94
CA THR A 152 -8.46 -1.95 -0.95
C THR A 152 -8.45 -2.72 0.38
N ALA A 153 -8.59 -2.05 1.53
CA ALA A 153 -8.69 -2.72 2.83
C ALA A 153 -9.91 -3.65 2.93
N ALA A 154 -11.08 -3.18 2.46
CA ALA A 154 -12.31 -3.97 2.43
C ALA A 154 -12.18 -5.18 1.50
N TRP A 155 -11.64 -4.99 0.30
CA TRP A 155 -11.37 -6.07 -0.67
C TRP A 155 -10.41 -7.12 -0.09
N SER A 156 -9.28 -6.68 0.49
CA SER A 156 -8.30 -7.58 1.12
C SER A 156 -8.88 -8.39 2.29
N ALA A 157 -9.92 -7.86 2.95
CA ALA A 157 -10.66 -8.55 4.00
C ALA A 157 -11.82 -9.42 3.48
N GLY A 158 -12.00 -9.54 2.15
CA GLY A 158 -13.09 -10.31 1.54
C GLY A 158 -14.46 -9.62 1.55
N ARG A 159 -14.55 -8.35 1.97
CA ARG A 159 -15.80 -7.57 2.05
C ARG A 159 -16.10 -6.92 0.70
N ARG A 160 -16.52 -7.73 -0.28
CA ARG A 160 -16.62 -7.34 -1.71
C ARG A 160 -17.61 -6.19 -1.96
N ASP A 161 -18.78 -6.23 -1.37
CA ASP A 161 -19.82 -5.21 -1.59
C ASP A 161 -19.42 -3.85 -1.00
N GLU A 162 -18.81 -3.87 0.19
CA GLU A 162 -18.25 -2.68 0.82
C GLU A 162 -17.08 -2.12 -0.01
N ALA A 163 -16.21 -2.99 -0.54
CA ALA A 163 -15.14 -2.58 -1.43
C ALA A 163 -15.67 -1.91 -2.71
N ALA A 164 -16.72 -2.46 -3.32
CA ALA A 164 -17.37 -1.88 -4.49
C ALA A 164 -17.94 -0.49 -4.19
N THR A 165 -18.63 -0.36 -3.06
CA THR A 165 -19.20 0.92 -2.60
C THR A 165 -18.12 1.97 -2.37
N LEU A 166 -17.03 1.60 -1.71
CA LEU A 166 -15.90 2.50 -1.43
C LEU A 166 -15.13 2.87 -2.70
N ALA A 167 -14.93 1.93 -3.64
CA ALA A 167 -14.27 2.18 -4.91
C ALA A 167 -15.07 3.15 -5.79
N ALA A 168 -16.40 2.96 -5.89
CA ALA A 168 -17.29 3.86 -6.60
C ALA A 168 -17.23 5.28 -6.01
N ARG A 169 -17.30 5.40 -4.67
CA ARG A 169 -17.13 6.69 -3.97
C ARG A 169 -15.78 7.33 -4.25
N ALA A 170 -14.69 6.55 -4.24
CA ALA A 170 -13.35 7.07 -4.56
C ALA A 170 -13.28 7.64 -5.98
N ILE A 171 -13.88 6.98 -6.96
CA ILE A 171 -13.92 7.43 -8.36
C ILE A 171 -14.78 8.69 -8.52
N GLU A 172 -15.94 8.74 -7.87
CA GLU A 172 -16.80 9.91 -7.86
C GLU A 172 -16.06 11.11 -7.25
N ARG A 173 -15.43 10.91 -6.07
CA ARG A 173 -14.70 11.97 -5.35
C ARG A 173 -13.48 12.48 -6.10
N ALA A 174 -12.86 11.62 -6.92
CA ALA A 174 -11.79 12.03 -7.81
C ALA A 174 -12.26 12.96 -8.94
N GLY A 175 -13.58 13.07 -9.18
CA GLY A 175 -14.17 13.79 -10.31
C GLY A 175 -14.31 12.93 -11.57
N GLY A 176 -14.45 11.61 -11.40
CA GLY A 176 -14.68 10.64 -12.47
C GLY A 176 -13.48 9.74 -12.81
N PRO A 177 -13.70 8.68 -13.61
CA PRO A 177 -12.72 7.59 -13.83
C PRO A 177 -11.49 7.98 -14.66
N SER A 178 -11.53 9.11 -15.37
CA SER A 178 -10.40 9.62 -16.14
C SER A 178 -9.38 10.40 -15.30
N ARG A 179 -9.73 10.73 -14.05
CA ARG A 179 -8.90 11.54 -13.18
C ARG A 179 -7.78 10.69 -12.57
N PRO A 180 -6.53 11.20 -12.44
CA PRO A 180 -5.43 10.41 -11.86
C PRO A 180 -5.73 9.88 -10.45
N ALA A 181 -6.43 10.65 -9.62
CA ALA A 181 -6.81 10.23 -8.27
C ALA A 181 -7.78 9.03 -8.25
N ALA A 182 -8.51 8.75 -9.35
CA ALA A 182 -9.42 7.61 -9.45
C ALA A 182 -8.71 6.27 -9.68
N MET A 183 -7.41 6.27 -9.97
CA MET A 183 -6.66 5.09 -10.42
C MET A 183 -6.80 3.91 -9.45
N GLN A 184 -6.64 4.12 -8.15
CA GLN A 184 -6.70 3.04 -7.16
C GLN A 184 -8.13 2.52 -6.96
N GLY A 185 -9.13 3.39 -7.02
CA GLY A 185 -10.55 2.98 -6.99
C GLY A 185 -10.88 2.09 -8.18
N ARG A 186 -10.50 2.51 -9.39
CA ARG A 186 -10.66 1.71 -10.63
C ARG A 186 -9.94 0.38 -10.58
N ARG A 187 -8.78 0.33 -9.92
CA ARG A 187 -8.04 -0.92 -9.72
C ARG A 187 -8.83 -1.90 -8.85
N VAL A 188 -9.46 -1.43 -7.77
CA VAL A 188 -10.32 -2.27 -6.92
C VAL A 188 -11.54 -2.75 -7.70
N ASP A 189 -12.19 -1.88 -8.48
CA ASP A 189 -13.30 -2.28 -9.36
C ASP A 189 -12.90 -3.37 -10.36
N ALA A 190 -11.71 -3.26 -10.96
CA ALA A 190 -11.17 -4.28 -11.85
C ALA A 190 -10.92 -5.62 -11.12
N HIS A 191 -10.40 -5.59 -9.89
CA HIS A 191 -10.28 -6.81 -9.06
C HIS A 191 -11.67 -7.44 -8.83
N LEU A 192 -12.66 -6.63 -8.46
CA LEU A 192 -14.02 -7.10 -8.19
C LEU A 192 -14.67 -7.70 -9.44
N ALA A 193 -14.50 -7.07 -10.62
CA ALA A 193 -14.96 -7.62 -11.88
C ALA A 193 -14.32 -8.98 -12.17
N MET A 194 -12.99 -9.10 -11.97
CA MET A 194 -12.25 -10.35 -12.18
C MET A 194 -12.79 -11.48 -11.29
N PHE A 195 -12.92 -11.24 -9.99
CA PHE A 195 -13.36 -12.26 -9.02
C PHE A 195 -14.87 -12.56 -9.03
N SER A 196 -15.64 -11.81 -9.83
CA SER A 196 -17.06 -12.05 -10.09
C SER A 196 -17.31 -12.65 -11.47
N GLY A 197 -16.27 -13.15 -12.15
CA GLY A 197 -16.40 -13.80 -13.47
C GLY A 197 -16.54 -12.83 -14.65
N ARG A 198 -16.54 -11.51 -14.41
CA ARG A 198 -16.55 -10.47 -15.47
C ARG A 198 -15.14 -10.22 -15.99
N THR A 199 -14.46 -11.29 -16.39
CA THR A 199 -13.03 -11.32 -16.75
C THR A 199 -12.69 -10.43 -17.94
N ALA A 200 -13.57 -10.35 -18.95
CA ALA A 200 -13.39 -9.46 -20.10
C ALA A 200 -13.41 -7.98 -19.71
N GLU A 201 -14.33 -7.59 -18.83
CA GLU A 201 -14.45 -6.23 -18.28
C GLU A 201 -13.23 -5.87 -17.43
N ALA A 202 -12.79 -6.79 -16.56
CA ALA A 202 -11.58 -6.62 -15.77
C ALA A 202 -10.34 -6.43 -16.64
N ALA A 203 -10.17 -7.27 -17.67
CA ALA A 203 -9.05 -7.17 -18.60
C ALA A 203 -9.05 -5.84 -19.37
N ALA A 204 -10.22 -5.36 -19.82
CA ALA A 204 -10.34 -4.05 -20.45
C ALA A 204 -9.96 -2.91 -19.49
N SER A 205 -10.43 -2.97 -18.24
CA SER A 205 -10.12 -1.99 -17.20
C SER A 205 -8.63 -1.93 -16.89
N TYR A 206 -7.98 -3.08 -16.70
CA TYR A 206 -6.53 -3.13 -16.46
C TYR A 206 -5.73 -2.61 -17.65
N ARG A 207 -6.14 -2.88 -18.89
CA ARG A 207 -5.46 -2.33 -20.07
C ARG A 207 -5.56 -0.81 -20.13
N ALA A 208 -6.73 -0.25 -19.79
CA ALA A 208 -6.89 1.19 -19.71
C ALA A 208 -5.99 1.80 -18.62
N LEU A 209 -5.88 1.13 -17.46
CA LEU A 209 -4.95 1.53 -16.40
C LEU A 209 -3.48 1.46 -16.87
N ALA A 210 -3.10 0.38 -17.56
CA ALA A 210 -1.76 0.23 -18.13
C ALA A 210 -1.41 1.34 -19.11
N ALA A 211 -2.33 1.67 -20.02
CA ALA A 211 -2.16 2.75 -20.99
C ALA A 211 -1.99 4.12 -20.29
N SER A 212 -2.79 4.40 -19.25
CA SER A 212 -2.65 5.61 -18.44
C SER A 212 -1.30 5.67 -17.71
N SER A 213 -0.83 4.55 -17.14
CA SER A 213 0.48 4.48 -16.48
C SER A 213 1.63 4.70 -17.46
N HIS A 214 1.57 4.10 -18.66
CA HIS A 214 2.58 4.30 -19.69
C HIS A 214 2.63 5.77 -20.16
N ALA A 215 1.47 6.39 -20.38
CA ALA A 215 1.39 7.82 -20.73
C ALA A 215 1.96 8.75 -19.64
N ALA A 216 1.99 8.30 -18.39
CA ALA A 216 2.59 9.01 -17.26
C ALA A 216 4.08 8.66 -17.03
N GLY A 217 4.69 7.80 -17.86
CA GLY A 217 6.07 7.33 -17.71
C GLY A 217 6.28 6.29 -16.59
N ASP A 218 5.21 5.70 -16.06
CA ASP A 218 5.24 4.68 -15.00
C ASP A 218 5.17 3.27 -15.61
N ASP A 219 6.25 2.88 -16.30
CA ASP A 219 6.32 1.64 -17.07
C ASP A 219 6.19 0.39 -16.19
N LEU A 220 6.76 0.40 -14.99
CA LEU A 220 6.66 -0.75 -14.09
C LEU A 220 5.21 -1.01 -13.70
N ARG A 221 4.47 0.03 -13.33
CA ARG A 221 3.06 -0.09 -12.99
C ARG A 221 2.22 -0.47 -14.19
N ALA A 222 2.54 0.07 -15.37
CA ALA A 222 1.87 -0.34 -16.61
C ALA A 222 1.98 -1.86 -16.83
N ILE A 223 3.18 -2.43 -16.66
CA ILE A 223 3.43 -3.87 -16.78
C ILE A 223 2.65 -4.68 -15.74
N VAL A 224 2.57 -4.21 -14.49
CA VAL A 224 1.77 -4.88 -13.46
C VAL A 224 0.28 -4.93 -13.85
N PHE A 225 -0.25 -3.85 -14.43
CA PHE A 225 -1.61 -3.83 -14.95
C PHE A 225 -1.80 -4.74 -16.16
N GLU A 226 -0.84 -4.81 -17.08
CA GLU A 226 -0.90 -5.76 -18.20
C GLU A 226 -0.89 -7.21 -17.73
N LEU A 227 -0.08 -7.54 -16.71
CA LEU A 227 -0.09 -8.86 -16.08
C LEU A 227 -1.44 -9.16 -15.42
N SER A 228 -2.06 -8.16 -14.77
CA SER A 228 -3.40 -8.30 -14.19
C SER A 228 -4.47 -8.52 -15.26
N ALA A 229 -4.36 -7.86 -16.42
CA ALA A 229 -5.23 -8.11 -17.56
C ALA A 229 -5.08 -9.53 -18.12
N ALA A 230 -3.83 -10.03 -18.21
CA ALA A 230 -3.54 -11.40 -18.62
C ALA A 230 -4.09 -12.42 -17.60
N GLN A 231 -3.94 -12.14 -16.31
CA GLN A 231 -4.49 -12.95 -15.24
C GLN A 231 -6.02 -13.04 -15.32
N ALA A 232 -6.71 -11.91 -15.56
CA ALA A 232 -8.15 -11.89 -15.73
C ALA A 232 -8.61 -12.80 -16.89
N MET A 233 -7.93 -12.76 -18.03
CA MET A 233 -8.23 -13.68 -19.16
C MET A 233 -7.93 -15.15 -18.82
N GLY A 234 -6.89 -15.42 -18.04
CA GLY A 234 -6.56 -16.77 -17.59
C GLY A 234 -7.66 -17.41 -16.74
N TYR A 235 -8.34 -16.64 -15.89
CA TYR A 235 -9.50 -17.13 -15.12
C TYR A 235 -10.68 -17.59 -15.99
N ASP A 236 -10.76 -17.13 -17.24
CA ASP A 236 -11.78 -17.49 -18.23
C ASP A 236 -11.32 -18.61 -19.18
N GLY A 237 -10.18 -19.26 -18.89
CA GLY A 237 -9.59 -20.30 -19.75
C GLY A 237 -8.94 -19.78 -21.04
N ARG A 238 -8.91 -18.45 -21.28
CA ARG A 238 -8.33 -17.81 -22.47
C ARG A 238 -6.81 -17.65 -22.36
N THR A 239 -6.13 -18.70 -21.89
CA THR A 239 -4.69 -18.69 -21.61
C THR A 239 -3.86 -18.43 -22.87
N ASP A 240 -4.23 -19.04 -24.00
CA ASP A 240 -3.50 -18.86 -25.26
C ASP A 240 -3.57 -17.42 -25.76
N GLU A 241 -4.73 -16.76 -25.63
CA GLU A 241 -4.88 -15.34 -25.96
C GLU A 241 -4.08 -14.45 -25.00
N ALA A 242 -4.05 -14.79 -23.71
CA ALA A 242 -3.24 -14.08 -22.72
C ALA A 242 -1.74 -14.15 -23.01
N LEU A 243 -1.26 -15.32 -23.47
CA LEU A 243 0.14 -15.58 -23.81
C LEU A 243 0.54 -15.01 -25.17
N ALA A 244 -0.33 -15.12 -26.18
CA ALA A 244 -0.07 -14.64 -27.54
C ALA A 244 0.09 -13.12 -27.63
N ARG A 245 -0.40 -12.39 -26.63
CA ARG A 245 -0.38 -10.94 -26.66
C ARG A 245 1.04 -10.42 -26.38
N PRO A 246 1.67 -9.68 -27.32
CA PRO A 246 2.93 -9.03 -27.08
C PRO A 246 2.70 -7.93 -26.05
N ALA A 247 3.39 -8.00 -24.92
CA ALA A 247 3.57 -6.83 -24.06
C ALA A 247 4.92 -6.20 -24.45
N PRO A 248 4.92 -5.01 -25.06
CA PRO A 248 6.16 -4.26 -25.18
C PRO A 248 6.80 -4.13 -23.79
N GLY A 249 8.09 -4.42 -23.67
CA GLY A 249 8.80 -4.33 -22.38
C GLY A 249 8.75 -5.56 -21.47
N ARG A 250 8.04 -6.66 -21.82
CA ARG A 250 7.97 -7.89 -20.98
C ARG A 250 9.35 -8.46 -20.60
N ARG A 251 10.34 -8.41 -21.52
CA ARG A 251 11.70 -8.95 -21.27
C ARG A 251 12.57 -8.05 -20.39
N PRO A 252 12.70 -6.74 -20.66
CA PRO A 252 13.38 -5.82 -19.74
C PRO A 252 12.73 -5.77 -18.36
N ALA A 253 11.40 -5.72 -18.29
CA ALA A 253 10.69 -5.58 -17.03
C ALA A 253 10.66 -6.86 -16.20
N ALA A 254 10.58 -8.05 -16.82
CA ALA A 254 10.78 -9.30 -16.08
C ALA A 254 12.19 -9.37 -15.47
N ARG A 255 13.23 -8.86 -16.16
CA ARG A 255 14.58 -8.73 -15.59
C ARG A 255 14.62 -7.72 -14.46
N SER A 256 13.96 -6.57 -14.57
CA SER A 256 13.89 -5.56 -13.49
C SER A 256 13.10 -6.05 -12.27
N LEU A 257 11.97 -6.74 -12.46
CA LEU A 257 11.16 -7.34 -11.39
C LEU A 257 11.89 -8.47 -10.65
N LEU A 258 12.68 -9.28 -11.39
CA LEU A 258 13.56 -10.30 -10.81
C LEU A 258 14.75 -9.66 -10.06
N ALA A 259 15.35 -8.61 -10.60
CA ALA A 259 16.46 -7.89 -9.97
C ALA A 259 16.03 -7.10 -8.73
N ALA A 260 14.82 -6.55 -8.72
CA ALA A 260 14.24 -5.81 -7.59
C ALA A 260 13.70 -6.73 -6.47
N GLY A 261 13.72 -8.06 -6.65
CA GLY A 261 13.20 -9.01 -5.66
C GLY A 261 11.68 -8.92 -5.43
N VAL A 262 10.96 -8.23 -6.30
CA VAL A 262 9.49 -8.02 -6.24
C VAL A 262 8.75 -9.32 -6.60
N MET A 263 9.35 -10.15 -7.45
CA MET A 263 8.98 -11.56 -7.57
C MET A 263 9.88 -12.40 -6.67
N SER A 264 9.30 -13.01 -5.63
CA SER A 264 9.98 -14.07 -4.89
C SER A 264 10.39 -15.19 -5.86
N PRO A 265 11.60 -15.77 -5.75
CA PRO A 265 12.05 -16.89 -6.60
C PRO A 265 11.11 -18.10 -6.58
N SER A 266 10.19 -18.17 -5.62
CA SER A 266 9.17 -19.20 -5.49
C SER A 266 8.15 -19.28 -6.64
N VAL A 267 8.05 -18.27 -7.52
CA VAL A 267 7.23 -18.38 -8.75
C VAL A 267 7.84 -19.35 -9.78
N SER A 268 9.15 -19.65 -9.68
CA SER A 268 9.78 -20.72 -10.49
C SER A 268 9.36 -22.15 -10.08
N ARG A 269 8.54 -22.31 -9.02
CA ARG A 269 7.94 -23.59 -8.60
C ARG A 269 6.48 -23.77 -9.01
N TRP A 270 5.94 -22.93 -9.89
CA TRP A 270 4.74 -23.30 -10.65
C TRP A 270 5.13 -24.38 -11.65
N LYS A 271 5.21 -25.63 -11.18
CA LYS A 271 5.16 -26.80 -12.07
C LYS A 271 3.81 -26.74 -12.76
N LEU A 272 3.78 -26.25 -14.00
CA LEU A 272 2.70 -26.52 -14.94
C LEU A 272 2.38 -28.04 -14.82
N PRO A 273 1.12 -28.43 -14.59
CA PRO A 273 0.77 -29.84 -14.53
C PRO A 273 1.22 -30.50 -15.82
N ARG A 274 2.14 -31.47 -15.70
CA ARG A 274 2.57 -32.31 -16.81
C ARG A 274 1.33 -33.02 -17.34
N ARG A 275 0.90 -32.64 -18.54
CA ARG A 275 0.09 -33.41 -19.49
C ARG A 275 -1.11 -34.13 -18.86
N TRP A 276 -2.29 -33.55 -19.05
CA TRP A 276 -3.49 -34.35 -19.27
C TRP A 276 -3.21 -35.27 -20.46
N SER A 277 -2.97 -36.54 -20.18
CA SER A 277 -2.99 -37.59 -21.18
C SER A 277 -4.45 -37.80 -21.56
N LEU A 278 -4.77 -37.57 -22.84
CA LEU A 278 -6.04 -37.95 -23.43
C LEU A 278 -6.14 -39.47 -23.43
N GLY A 279 -6.65 -40.03 -22.33
CA GLY A 279 -7.19 -41.37 -22.31
C GLY A 279 -8.51 -41.37 -23.07
N SER A 280 -8.52 -41.98 -24.25
CA SER A 280 -9.74 -42.22 -25.03
C SER A 280 -10.67 -43.13 -24.23
N PRO A 281 -11.99 -42.83 -24.12
CA PRO A 281 -12.93 -43.77 -23.53
C PRO A 281 -13.16 -44.93 -24.50
N SER A 282 -12.75 -46.14 -24.12
CA SER A 282 -13.19 -47.36 -24.78
C SER A 282 -14.67 -47.59 -24.47
N ALA A 283 -15.47 -47.79 -25.51
CA ALA A 283 -16.83 -48.26 -25.40
C ALA A 283 -16.89 -49.68 -24.81
N ALA A 284 -17.57 -49.82 -23.68
CA ALA A 284 -18.22 -51.04 -23.21
C ALA A 284 -19.57 -50.56 -22.62
N GLY A 285 -20.72 -50.91 -23.18
CA GLY A 285 -21.17 -52.27 -23.42
C GLY A 285 -22.01 -52.69 -22.21
N TRP A 286 -23.26 -52.23 -22.14
CA TRP A 286 -24.26 -52.73 -21.20
C TRP A 286 -25.27 -53.55 -22.00
N THR A 287 -25.21 -54.86 -21.80
CA THR A 287 -26.31 -55.83 -21.95
C THR A 287 -26.34 -56.63 -20.66
#